data_AF-A0A5Q4GTP3-F1
#
_entry.id   AF-A0A5Q4GTP3-F1
#
_cell.length_a   1.000
_cell.length_b   1.000
_cell.length_c   1.000
_cell.angle_alpha   90.00
_cell.angle_beta   90.00
_cell.angle_gamma   90.00
#
_symmetry.space_group_name_H-M   'P 1'
#
loop_
_entity.id
_entity.type
_entity.pdbx_description
1 polymer ?
#
loop_
_entity_poly.entity_id
_entity_poly.type
_entity_poly.pdbx_seq_one_letter_code
_entity_poly.pdbx_strand_id
1 'polypeptide(L)' 'MPQSVLEAVLLGVWDFEPVESEANKYEATEAPPGSQEKLEVMARRIRRGLPLWHPDDRCTLENVDLR' A
#
# COMPACT_ATOMS: atom_id res chain seq x y z
N MET A 1 -4.99 -17.92 13.93
CA MET A 1 -4.50 -16.65 13.35
C MET A 1 -5.46 -16.30 12.24
N PRO A 2 -6.05 -15.10 12.20
CA PRO A 2 -6.91 -14.67 11.09
C PRO A 2 -6.16 -14.82 9.77
N GLN A 3 -6.84 -15.20 8.69
CA GLN A 3 -6.24 -15.30 7.35
C GLN A 3 -6.43 -14.02 6.54
N SER A 4 -7.28 -13.11 7.00
CA SER A 4 -7.57 -11.83 6.35
C SER A 4 -7.95 -10.75 7.36
N VAL A 5 -7.85 -9.49 6.94
CA VAL A 5 -8.30 -8.33 7.74
C VAL A 5 -9.80 -8.43 8.06
N LEU A 6 -10.62 -8.93 7.13
CA LEU A 6 -12.05 -9.11 7.35
C LEU A 6 -12.32 -10.13 8.48
N GLU A 7 -11.61 -11.25 8.47
CA GLU A 7 -11.71 -12.26 9.51
C GLU A 7 -11.21 -11.71 10.86
N ALA A 8 -10.13 -10.93 10.87
CA ALA A 8 -9.61 -10.29 12.07
C ALA A 8 -10.62 -9.33 12.71
N VAL A 9 -11.28 -8.50 11.91
CA VAL A 9 -12.35 -7.60 12.36
C VAL A 9 -13.51 -8.38 12.97
N LEU A 10 -13.93 -9.48 12.33
CA LEU A 10 -14.99 -10.34 12.86
C LEU A 10 -14.62 -11.00 14.20
N LEU A 11 -13.34 -11.28 14.42
CA LEU A 11 -12.81 -11.90 15.64
C LEU A 11 -12.43 -10.87 16.72
N GLY A 12 -12.59 -9.57 16.47
CA GLY A 12 -12.19 -8.51 17.40
C GLY A 12 -10.68 -8.36 17.56
N VAL A 13 -9.90 -8.83 16.58
CA VAL A 13 -8.44 -8.70 16.52
C VAL A 13 -8.12 -7.46 15.71
N TRP A 14 -7.70 -6.38 16.39
CA TRP A 14 -7.49 -5.06 15.78
C TRP A 14 -6.03 -4.81 15.38
N ASP A 15 -5.09 -5.62 15.89
CA ASP A 15 -3.65 -5.57 15.64
C ASP A 15 -3.20 -6.58 14.58
N PHE A 16 -4.13 -7.16 13.83
CA PHE A 16 -3.82 -8.11 12.77
C PHE A 16 -3.18 -7.39 11.59
N GLU A 17 -1.93 -7.72 11.30
CA GLU A 17 -1.25 -7.35 10.07
C GLU A 17 -1.13 -8.60 9.16
N PRO A 18 -1.71 -8.58 7.95
CA PRO A 18 -1.50 -9.65 6.98
C PRO A 18 -0.01 -9.77 6.62
N VAL A 19 0.42 -10.99 6.28
CA VAL A 19 1.81 -11.21 5.83
C VAL A 19 2.06 -10.36 4.59
N GLU A 20 3.08 -9.50 4.66
CA GLU A 20 3.46 -8.63 3.55
C GLU A 20 3.68 -9.46 2.28
N SER A 21 2.94 -9.13 1.23
CA SER A 21 3.25 -9.62 -0.11
C SER A 21 4.59 -9.03 -0.53
N GLU A 22 5.52 -9.86 -0.99
CA GLU A 22 6.87 -9.43 -1.38
C GLU A 22 6.82 -8.19 -2.30
N ALA A 23 7.32 -7.07 -1.79
CA ALA A 23 7.36 -5.78 -2.48
C ALA A 23 8.15 -5.86 -3.81
N ASN A 24 9.10 -6.80 -3.92
CA ASN A 24 9.87 -7.07 -5.14
C ASN A 24 9.02 -7.46 -6.38
N LYS A 25 7.70 -7.73 -6.23
CA LYS A 25 6.82 -8.15 -7.33
C LYS A 25 6.21 -6.99 -8.12
N TYR A 26 6.35 -5.74 -7.66
CA TYR A 26 5.77 -4.57 -8.32
C TYR A 26 6.54 -3.29 -8.00
N GLU A 27 6.50 -2.33 -8.90
CA GLU A 27 7.29 -1.10 -8.77
C GLU A 27 6.64 -0.11 -7.80
N ALA A 28 7.49 0.53 -6.98
CA ALA A 28 7.15 1.71 -6.19
C ALA A 28 6.81 2.91 -7.09
N THR A 29 6.09 3.89 -6.53
CA THR A 29 5.80 5.16 -7.20
C THR A 29 6.23 6.35 -6.35
N GLU A 30 7.03 7.21 -6.97
CA GLU A 30 7.42 8.53 -6.43
C GLU A 30 6.35 9.61 -6.66
N ALA A 31 5.27 9.29 -7.38
CA ALA A 31 4.19 10.23 -7.63
C ALA A 31 3.63 10.82 -6.32
N PRO A 32 3.37 12.15 -6.25
CA PRO A 32 2.85 12.78 -5.05
C PRO A 32 1.51 12.20 -4.58
N PRO A 33 1.26 12.12 -3.27
CA PRO A 33 -0.05 11.75 -2.74
C PRO A 33 -1.17 12.61 -3.35
N GLY A 34 -2.23 11.96 -3.84
CA GLY A 34 -3.37 12.64 -4.46
C GLY A 34 -3.15 13.14 -5.89
N SER A 35 -1.96 12.94 -6.49
CA SER A 35 -1.75 13.27 -7.90
C SER A 35 -2.49 12.32 -8.84
N GLN A 36 -2.83 12.81 -10.03
CA GLN A 36 -3.42 11.98 -11.10
C GLN A 36 -2.53 10.78 -11.46
N GLU A 37 -1.21 11.01 -11.51
CA GLU A 37 -0.22 9.95 -11.78
C GLU A 37 -0.25 8.84 -10.72
N LYS A 38 -0.36 9.19 -9.43
CA LYS A 38 -0.47 8.22 -8.34
C LYS A 38 -1.74 7.39 -8.49
N LEU A 39 -2.87 8.03 -8.82
CA LEU A 39 -4.15 7.35 -9.04
C LEU A 39 -4.07 6.36 -10.22
N GLU A 40 -3.35 6.70 -11.29
CA GLU A 40 -3.15 5.82 -12.44
C GLU A 40 -2.31 4.58 -12.08
N VAL A 41 -1.24 4.75 -11.30
CA VAL A 41 -0.44 3.64 -10.78
C VAL A 41 -1.29 2.71 -9.90
N MET A 42 -2.04 3.28 -8.96
CA MET A 42 -2.93 2.54 -8.06
C MET A 42 -4.00 1.77 -8.85
N ALA A 43 -4.64 2.41 -9.83
CA ALA A 43 -5.63 1.76 -10.68
C ALA A 43 -5.02 0.60 -11.51
N ARG A 44 -3.77 0.74 -11.96
CA ARG A 44 -3.04 -0.34 -12.64
C ARG A 44 -2.77 -1.53 -11.72
N ARG A 45 -2.41 -1.28 -10.45
CA ARG A 45 -2.19 -2.33 -9.44
C ARG A 45 -3.48 -3.09 -9.14
N ILE A 46 -4.59 -2.39 -8.91
CA ILE A 46 -5.92 -2.98 -8.67
C ILE A 46 -6.31 -3.92 -9.82
N ARG A 47 -6.19 -3.46 -11.08
CA ARG A 47 -6.53 -4.28 -12.25
C ARG A 47 -5.69 -5.55 -12.37
N ARG A 48 -4.48 -5.57 -11.81
CA ARG A 48 -3.56 -6.71 -11.81
C ARG A 48 -3.68 -7.60 -10.57
N GLY A 49 -4.58 -7.28 -9.64
CA GLY A 49 -4.69 -8.00 -8.36
C GLY A 49 -3.47 -7.82 -7.46
N LEU A 50 -2.72 -6.73 -7.64
CA LEU A 50 -1.57 -6.39 -6.81
C LEU A 50 -1.99 -5.56 -5.60
N PRO A 51 -1.19 -5.56 -4.51
CA PRO A 51 -1.39 -4.66 -3.38
C PRO A 51 -1.48 -3.20 -3.84
N LEU A 52 -2.31 -2.41 -3.16
CA LEU A 52 -2.51 -1.01 -3.49
C LEU A 52 -1.26 -0.17 -3.17
N TRP A 53 -0.61 -0.48 -2.04
CA TRP A 53 0.52 0.26 -1.47
C TRP A 53 1.80 -0.53 -1.64
N HIS A 54 2.88 0.14 -2.03
CA HIS A 54 4.25 -0.38 -1.96
C HIS A 54 4.98 0.26 -0.74
N PRO A 55 5.81 -0.47 0.02
CA PRO A 55 6.55 0.09 1.16
C PRO A 55 7.41 1.32 0.79
N ASP A 56 8.01 1.30 -0.39
CA ASP A 56 8.82 2.40 -0.94
C ASP A 56 7.99 3.45 -1.72
N ASP A 57 6.65 3.44 -1.67
CA ASP A 57 5.86 4.51 -2.29
C ASP A 57 6.07 5.84 -1.56
N ARG A 58 6.12 6.96 -2.30
CA ARG A 58 6.18 8.30 -1.68
C ARG A 58 4.97 8.57 -0.78
N CYS A 59 5.23 8.76 0.51
CA CYS A 59 4.21 9.02 1.53
C CYS A 59 4.08 10.49 1.96
N THR A 60 5.05 11.35 1.62
CA THR A 60 5.03 12.76 2.01
C THR A 60 4.47 13.65 0.90
N LEU A 61 3.89 14.79 1.27
CA LEU A 61 3.48 15.84 0.32
C LEU A 61 4.69 16.72 -0.06
N GLU A 62 5.58 16.97 0.89
CA GLU A 62 6.77 17.83 0.74
C GLU A 62 8.06 16.98 0.71
N ASN A 63 9.05 17.42 -0.06
CA ASN A 63 10.42 16.95 0.10
C ASN A 63 10.97 17.56 1.39
N VAL A 64 10.62 16.95 2.53
CA VAL A 64 11.21 17.36 3.80
C VAL A 64 12.60 16.74 3.84
N ASP A 65 13.59 17.47 3.32
CA ASP A 65 14.99 17.29 3.69
C ASP A 65 15.09 17.52 5.21
N LEU A 66 14.87 16.47 5.99
CA LEU A 66 15.25 16.44 7.39
C LEU A 66 16.77 16.27 7.42
N ARG A 67 17.48 17.39 7.30
CA ARG A 67 18.91 17.49 7.61
C ARG A 67 19.19 17.16 9.06
#